data_AF-A0A382IET6-F1
#
_entry.id   AF-A0A382IET6-F1
#
_cell.length_a   1.000
_cell.length_b   1.000
_cell.length_c   1.000
_cell.angle_alpha   90.00
_cell.angle_beta   90.00
_cell.angle_gamma   90.00
#
_symmetry.space_group_name_H-M   'P 1'
#
loop_
_entity.id
_entity.type
_entity.pdbx_description
1 polymer ?
#
loop_
_entity_poly.entity_id
_entity_poly.type
_entity_poly.pdbx_seq_one_letter_code
_entity_poly.pdbx_strand_id
1 'polypeptide(L)' 'MIQSKPKGERKLMKKTPKRKTSVYLDKENLETIKGFKEKYNLSVNRTINMCLTKYLPEMLVWI' A
#
# COMPACT_ATOMS: atom_id res chain seq x y z
N MET A 1 44.54 -10.92 -6.21
CA MET A 1 43.78 -10.02 -5.31
C MET A 1 42.60 -9.47 -6.08
N ILE A 2 41.37 -9.89 -5.77
CA ILE A 2 40.16 -9.38 -6.43
C ILE A 2 39.47 -8.46 -5.45
N GLN A 3 39.55 -7.14 -5.70
CA GLN A 3 38.87 -6.13 -4.90
C GLN A 3 37.36 -6.27 -5.06
N SER A 4 36.69 -6.63 -3.97
CA SER A 4 35.23 -6.67 -3.88
C SER A 4 34.68 -5.25 -3.91
N LYS A 5 33.76 -4.95 -4.85
CA LYS A 5 33.11 -3.63 -4.97
C LYS A 5 32.37 -3.26 -3.67
N PRO A 6 32.35 -1.98 -3.26
CA PRO A 6 31.66 -1.57 -2.04
C PRO A 6 30.15 -1.76 -2.22
N LYS A 7 29.58 -2.61 -1.35
CA LYS A 7 28.15 -2.90 -1.26
C LYS A 7 27.46 -1.64 -0.73
N GLY A 8 26.93 -0.83 -1.65
CA GLY A 8 26.21 0.39 -1.32
C GLY A 8 25.19 0.14 -0.20
N GLU A 9 25.32 0.89 0.88
CA GLU A 9 24.43 0.85 2.03
C GLU A 9 23.01 1.20 1.59
N ARG A 10 22.21 0.17 1.31
CA ARG A 10 20.76 0.31 1.33
C ARG A 10 20.39 0.65 2.77
N LYS A 11 20.19 1.93 3.08
CA LYS A 11 19.51 2.37 4.31
C LYS A 11 18.33 1.43 4.52
N LEU A 12 18.44 0.57 5.53
CA LEU A 12 17.33 -0.25 5.99
C LEU A 12 16.32 0.71 6.59
N MET A 13 15.46 1.29 5.75
CA MET A 13 14.22 1.89 6.23
C MET A 13 13.54 0.77 7.01
N LYS A 14 13.44 0.91 8.34
CA LYS A 14 12.72 -0.03 9.19
C LYS A 14 11.31 -0.17 8.60
N LYS A 15 11.10 -1.22 7.80
CA LYS A 15 9.80 -1.49 7.20
C LYS A 15 8.95 -2.02 8.34
N THR A 16 7.99 -1.21 8.78
CA THR A 16 6.96 -1.68 9.71
C THR A 16 6.37 -2.97 9.12
N PRO A 17 6.29 -4.06 9.89
CA PRO A 17 5.80 -5.33 9.36
C PRO A 17 4.36 -5.14 8.88
N LYS A 18 4.10 -5.53 7.64
CA LYS A 18 2.74 -5.51 7.08
C LYS A 18 1.90 -6.56 7.80
N ARG A 19 0.72 -6.17 8.28
CA ARG A 19 -0.27 -7.10 8.82
C ARG A 19 -1.21 -7.54 7.70
N LYS A 20 -1.47 -8.84 7.58
CA LYS A 20 -2.45 -9.37 6.64
C LYS A 20 -3.83 -9.25 7.30
N THR A 21 -4.77 -8.62 6.60
CA THR A 21 -6.14 -8.40 7.07
C THR A 21 -7.09 -8.65 5.91
N SER A 22 -8.23 -9.27 6.20
CA SER A 22 -9.33 -9.40 5.25
C SER A 22 -10.27 -8.20 5.42
N VAL A 23 -10.69 -7.62 4.30
CA VAL A 23 -11.67 -6.53 4.27
C VAL A 23 -12.80 -6.91 3.33
N TYR A 24 -14.03 -6.57 3.70
CA TYR A 24 -15.19 -6.68 2.82
C TYR A 24 -15.35 -5.37 2.06
N LEU A 25 -15.52 -5.48 0.75
CA LEU A 25 -15.66 -4.35 -0.16
C LEU A 25 -16.81 -4.64 -1.12
N ASP A 26 -17.62 -3.63 -1.41
CA ASP A 26 -18.67 -3.76 -2.42
C ASP A 26 -18.10 -4.06 -3.80
N LYS A 27 -18.92 -4.67 -4.66
CA LYS A 27 -18.53 -5.06 -6.02
C LYS A 27 -18.00 -3.87 -6.84
N GLU A 28 -18.69 -2.73 -6.77
CA GLU A 28 -18.29 -1.50 -7.49
C GLU A 28 -16.93 -0.97 -7.03
N ASN A 29 -16.66 -1.03 -5.73
CA ASN A 29 -15.38 -0.64 -5.14
C ASN A 29 -14.25 -1.58 -5.61
N LEU A 30 -14.51 -2.88 -5.68
CA LEU A 30 -13.55 -3.85 -6.21
C LEU A 30 -13.23 -3.61 -7.70
N GLU A 31 -14.24 -3.31 -8.51
CA GLU A 31 -14.05 -2.99 -9.93
C GLU A 31 -13.21 -1.72 -10.11
N THR A 32 -13.50 -0.68 -9.33
CA THR A 32 -12.71 0.57 -9.34
C THR A 32 -11.25 0.33 -8.96
N ILE A 33 -10.99 -0.46 -7.92
CA ILE A 33 -9.62 -0.79 -7.48
C ILE A 33 -8.89 -1.60 -8.57
N LYS A 34 -9.56 -2.52 -9.27
CA LYS A 34 -8.99 -3.25 -10.41
C LYS A 34 -8.61 -2.30 -11.54
N GLY A 35 -9.48 -1.34 -11.88
CA GLY A 35 -9.17 -0.31 -12.87
C GLY A 35 -7.93 0.52 -12.52
N PHE A 36 -7.72 0.85 -11.24
CA PHE A 36 -6.50 1.53 -10.80
C PHE A 36 -5.24 0.67 -10.88
N LYS A 37 -5.36 -0.64 -10.69
CA LYS A 37 -4.24 -1.57 -10.91
C LYS A 37 -3.80 -1.53 -12.36
N GLU A 38 -4.72 -1.55 -13.31
CA GLU A 38 -4.40 -1.53 -14.74
C GLU A 38 -3.86 -0.17 -15.18
N LYS A 39 -4.51 0.93 -14.75
CA LYS A 39 -4.16 2.28 -15.19
C LYS A 39 -2.87 2.83 -14.57
N TYR A 40 -2.59 2.49 -13.31
CA TYR A 40 -1.50 3.11 -12.54
C TYR A 40 -0.51 2.10 -11.96
N ASN A 41 -0.64 0.82 -12.30
CA ASN A 41 0.18 -0.28 -11.74
C ASN A 41 0.16 -0.33 -10.20
N LEU A 42 -0.98 0.02 -9.60
CA LEU A 42 -1.14 0.02 -8.14
C LEU A 42 -1.64 -1.33 -7.64
N SER A 43 -0.97 -1.88 -6.62
CA SER A 43 -1.51 -3.04 -5.91
C SER A 43 -2.77 -2.68 -5.14
N VAL A 44 -3.68 -3.65 -4.98
CA VAL A 44 -4.91 -3.51 -4.16
C VAL A 44 -4.60 -2.92 -2.78
N ASN A 45 -3.60 -3.47 -2.08
CA ASN A 45 -3.19 -2.97 -0.77
C ASN A 45 -2.69 -1.52 -0.81
N ARG A 46 -2.00 -1.11 -1.88
CA ARG A 46 -1.53 0.28 -2.02
C ARG A 46 -2.71 1.22 -2.20
N THR A 47 -3.66 0.86 -3.05
CA THR A 47 -4.89 1.63 -3.27
C THR A 47 -5.69 1.77 -1.98
N ILE A 48 -5.96 0.67 -1.28
CA ILE A 48 -6.69 0.69 0.00
C ILE A 48 -5.96 1.56 1.02
N ASN A 49 -4.65 1.40 1.19
CA ASN A 49 -3.88 2.21 2.13
C ASN A 49 -3.90 3.70 1.79
N MET A 50 -3.88 4.08 0.50
CA MET A 50 -3.98 5.49 0.11
C MET A 50 -5.35 6.07 0.47
N CYS A 51 -6.43 5.33 0.16
CA CYS A 51 -7.79 5.76 0.53
C CYS A 51 -7.92 5.92 2.04
N LEU A 52 -7.50 4.92 2.82
CA LEU A 52 -7.55 4.97 4.27
C LEU A 52 -6.70 6.12 4.84
N THR A 53 -5.48 6.31 4.36
CA THR A 53 -4.61 7.40 4.85
C THR A 53 -5.23 8.77 4.60
N LYS A 54 -5.90 8.95 3.46
CA LYS A 54 -6.52 10.22 3.09
C LYS A 54 -7.81 10.48 3.85
N TYR A 55 -8.70 9.49 3.92
CA TYR A 55 -10.08 9.72 4.38
C TYR A 55 -10.36 9.26 5.80
N LEU A 56 -9.58 8.36 6.41
CA LEU A 56 -9.81 7.99 7.82
C LEU A 56 -9.85 9.20 8.78
N PRO A 57 -8.97 10.21 8.65
CA PRO A 57 -9.03 11.38 9.54
C PRO A 57 -10.27 12.27 9.32
N GLU A 58 -10.87 12.19 8.12
CA GLU A 58 -12.07 12.95 7.75
C GLU A 58 -13.36 12.20 8.11
N MET A 59 -13.26 10.94 8.54
CA MET A 59 -14.43 10.17 8.94
C MET A 59 -15.02 10.72 10.23
N LEU A 60 -16.18 11.38 10.10
CA LEU A 60 -17.05 11.67 11.23
C LEU A 60 -17.70 10.36 11.68
N VAL A 61 -17.17 9.77 12.74
CA VAL A 61 -17.84 8.67 13.42
C VAL A 61 -19.01 9.28 14.19
N TRP A 62 -20.23 9.06 13.69
CA TRP A 62 -21.42 9.32 14.48
C TRP A 62 -21.49 8.20 15.52
N ILE A 63 -21.07 8.51 16.75
CA ILE A 63 -21.23 7.65 17.95
C ILE A 63 -22.56 8.01 18.59
#